data_AF-A0A954JZQ7-F1
#
_entry.id   AF-A0A954JZQ7-F1
#
_cell.length_a   1.000
_cell.length_b   1.000
_cell.length_c   1.000
_cell.angle_alpha   90.00
_cell.angle_beta   90.00
_cell.angle_gamma   90.00
#
_symmetry.space_group_name_H-M   'P 1'
#
loop_
_entity.id
_entity.type
_entity.pdbx_description
1 polymer ?
#
loop_
_entity_poly.entity_id
_entity_poly.type
_entity_poly.pdbx_seq_one_letter_code
_entity_poly.pdbx_strand_id
1 'polypeptide(L)'
;MNFAIVGNNATAVDVLLEIVRSAEHQLVRCSVSGELASAIGRDSVPVLLAASPEEALLAGDVDAVIVAMDDLDESLRIVRAAAQADRHAIVIPPALCSPAYSFELHLILDESHCGIMPLLPRMAIPEIPLSEVDLELDDQTTRQLSTELFLTTHRPEDLNAAVYQGLDYLSASGFRFTQVTALESTAPDGSLLSRLITLSAATTAEAPVPPGMLNIKPGSHIDQPTSVQVQQNDQMQRMIPVPAPASVLDRLVVVCQSRELCGKWMEALSVTLELREAVLKSLRRRRTVDVHFDSGSEKGVFKSQMTAMGCGVLIFMMLGMVAYLIVAQLVPLPDTVLHILRILWIAPLVLFLLAQALLPLARDRASRE
;
A
#
# COMPACT_ATOMS: atom_id res chain seq x y z
N MET A 1 -12.52 -5.27 21.52
CA MET A 1 -11.65 -6.00 20.58
C MET A 1 -10.37 -6.36 21.30
N ASN A 2 -9.93 -7.59 21.13
CA ASN A 2 -8.79 -8.17 21.81
C ASN A 2 -7.58 -8.20 20.88
N PHE A 3 -6.47 -7.63 21.32
CA PHE A 3 -5.27 -7.46 20.53
C PHE A 3 -4.14 -8.35 21.03
N ALA A 4 -3.34 -8.85 20.10
CA ALA A 4 -2.00 -9.35 20.36
C ALA A 4 -0.97 -8.46 19.66
N ILE A 5 0.24 -8.34 20.21
CA ILE A 5 1.34 -7.60 19.59
C ILE A 5 2.53 -8.53 19.40
N VAL A 6 3.08 -8.55 18.19
CA VAL A 6 4.23 -9.39 17.83
C VAL A 6 5.24 -8.53 17.08
N GLY A 7 6.45 -8.37 17.62
CA GLY A 7 7.39 -7.43 16.99
C GLY A 7 8.66 -7.10 17.75
N ASN A 8 9.51 -6.32 17.09
CA ASN A 8 10.70 -5.70 17.66
C ASN A 8 10.79 -4.19 17.41
N ASN A 9 9.90 -3.64 16.57
CA ASN A 9 9.90 -2.24 16.18
C ASN A 9 9.28 -1.34 17.26
N ALA A 10 10.01 -0.30 17.66
CA ALA A 10 9.60 0.62 18.72
C ALA A 10 8.40 1.52 18.37
N THR A 11 8.04 1.68 17.10
CA THR A 11 6.86 2.47 16.68
C THR A 11 5.54 1.88 17.17
N ALA A 12 5.51 0.60 17.55
CA ALA A 12 4.34 -0.04 18.14
C ALA A 12 4.02 0.43 19.57
N VAL A 13 4.95 1.13 20.24
CA VAL A 13 4.80 1.54 21.64
C VAL A 13 3.59 2.45 21.84
N ASP A 14 3.36 3.41 20.94
CA ASP A 14 2.25 4.36 21.08
C ASP A 14 0.89 3.65 21.01
N VAL A 15 0.73 2.73 20.05
CA VAL A 15 -0.48 1.91 19.89
C VAL A 15 -0.65 0.97 21.08
N LEU A 16 0.44 0.37 21.55
CA LEU A 16 0.43 -0.50 22.73
C LEU A 16 -0.06 0.25 23.98
N LEU A 17 0.44 1.47 24.20
CA LEU A 17 0.01 2.31 25.32
C LEU A 17 -1.45 2.74 25.18
N GLU A 18 -1.91 3.00 23.97
CA GLU A 18 -3.32 3.33 23.70
C GLU A 18 -4.24 2.15 24.04
N ILE A 19 -3.89 0.93 23.64
CA ILE A 19 -4.65 -0.29 23.96
C ILE A 19 -4.68 -0.53 25.47
N VAL A 20 -3.54 -0.42 26.16
CA VAL A 20 -3.47 -0.66 27.61
C VAL A 20 -4.27 0.37 28.41
N ARG A 21 -4.41 1.59 27.90
CA ARG A 21 -5.23 2.65 28.52
C ARG A 21 -6.71 2.55 28.17
N SER A 22 -7.09 1.75 27.18
CA SER A 22 -8.46 1.61 26.73
C SER A 22 -9.31 0.85 27.76
N ALA A 23 -10.57 1.27 27.92
CA ALA A 23 -11.56 0.55 28.73
C ALA A 23 -12.32 -0.53 27.92
N GLU A 24 -12.32 -0.43 26.59
CA GLU A 24 -13.13 -1.26 25.68
C GLU A 24 -12.30 -2.32 24.94
N HIS A 25 -10.98 -2.13 24.93
CA HIS A 25 -10.03 -2.97 24.22
C HIS A 25 -9.00 -3.53 25.18
N GLN A 26 -8.55 -4.75 24.93
CA GLN A 26 -7.61 -5.44 25.79
C GLN A 26 -6.42 -5.97 25.00
N LEU A 27 -5.23 -5.78 25.56
CA LEU A 27 -4.01 -6.45 25.12
C LEU A 27 -3.91 -7.82 25.81
N VAL A 28 -4.05 -8.90 25.05
CA VAL A 28 -4.11 -10.26 25.59
C VAL A 28 -2.71 -10.86 25.75
N ARG A 29 -1.91 -10.82 24.69
CA ARG A 29 -0.56 -11.40 24.65
C ARG A 29 0.39 -10.55 23.82
N CYS A 30 1.66 -10.58 24.21
CA CYS A 30 2.74 -9.92 23.51
C CYS A 30 3.91 -10.88 23.27
N SER A 31 4.38 -11.00 22.03
CA SER A 31 5.67 -11.62 21.72
C SER A 31 6.60 -10.53 21.22
N VAL A 32 7.34 -9.90 22.13
CA VAL A 32 8.17 -8.71 21.85
C VAL A 32 9.65 -8.99 22.07
N SER A 33 10.49 -8.36 21.24
CA SER A 33 11.95 -8.43 21.38
C SER A 33 12.60 -7.08 21.05
N GLY A 34 13.93 -6.98 21.16
CA GLY A 34 14.69 -5.82 20.70
C GLY A 34 14.31 -4.48 21.34
N GLU A 35 14.15 -3.46 20.51
CA GLU A 35 13.86 -2.09 20.96
C GLU A 35 12.45 -1.96 21.55
N LEU A 36 11.47 -2.67 20.98
CA LEU A 36 10.11 -2.71 21.52
C LEU A 36 10.07 -3.29 22.94
N ALA A 37 10.73 -4.43 23.18
CA ALA A 37 10.83 -5.00 24.52
C ALA A 37 11.54 -4.07 25.51
N SER A 38 12.59 -3.37 25.05
CA SER A 38 13.32 -2.38 25.84
C SER A 38 12.43 -1.18 26.21
N ALA A 39 11.60 -0.70 25.28
CA ALA A 39 10.67 0.40 25.52
C ALA A 39 9.57 0.01 26.52
N ILE A 40 8.96 -1.17 26.34
CA ILE A 40 7.96 -1.71 27.27
C ILE A 40 8.53 -1.83 28.69
N GLY A 41 9.78 -2.30 28.81
CA GLY A 41 10.46 -2.41 30.10
C GLY A 41 10.73 -1.07 30.77
N ARG A 42 11.11 -0.03 30.00
CA ARG A 42 11.33 1.33 30.52
C ARG A 42 10.05 1.96 31.06
N ASP A 43 8.94 1.79 30.34
CA ASP A 43 7.66 2.41 30.70
C ASP A 43 6.83 1.56 31.67
N SER A 44 7.37 0.40 32.11
CA SER A 44 6.73 -0.54 33.05
C SER A 44 5.31 -0.93 32.65
N VAL A 45 5.10 -1.12 31.34
CA VAL A 45 3.75 -1.40 30.82
C VAL A 45 3.34 -2.83 31.20
N PRO A 46 2.18 -3.04 31.85
CA PRO A 46 1.73 -4.36 32.26
C PRO A 46 1.30 -5.17 31.03
N VAL A 47 2.19 -6.00 30.50
CA VAL A 47 1.92 -6.88 29.36
C VAL A 47 2.17 -8.34 29.71
N LEU A 48 1.36 -9.23 29.12
CA LEU A 48 1.51 -10.66 29.30
C LEU A 48 2.35 -11.23 28.15
N LEU A 49 3.60 -11.58 28.44
CA LEU A 49 4.54 -12.06 27.43
C LEU A 49 4.23 -13.52 27.03
N ALA A 50 4.28 -13.78 25.73
CA ALA A 50 4.27 -15.10 25.12
C ALA A 50 5.70 -15.54 24.80
N ALA A 51 5.98 -16.84 24.80
CA ALA A 51 7.30 -17.38 24.51
C ALA A 51 7.65 -17.32 23.01
N SER A 52 6.63 -17.31 22.14
CA SER A 52 6.81 -17.19 20.69
C SER A 52 5.70 -16.37 20.01
N PRO A 53 5.94 -15.89 18.78
CA PRO A 53 4.91 -15.28 17.93
C PRO A 53 3.66 -16.15 17.80
N GLU A 54 3.84 -17.44 17.57
CA GLU A 54 2.76 -18.40 17.34
C GLU A 54 1.88 -18.57 18.59
N GLU A 55 2.47 -18.57 19.78
CA GLU A 55 1.71 -18.60 21.03
C GLU A 55 0.87 -17.33 21.20
N ALA A 56 1.40 -16.16 20.82
CA ALA A 56 0.64 -14.91 20.85
C ALA A 56 -0.51 -14.89 19.85
N LEU A 57 -0.32 -15.47 18.65
CA LEU A 57 -1.33 -15.59 17.60
C LEU A 57 -2.45 -16.57 17.95
N LEU A 58 -2.09 -17.71 18.53
CA LEU A 58 -3.01 -18.83 18.80
C LEU A 58 -3.80 -18.67 20.10
N ALA A 59 -3.62 -17.58 20.84
CA ALA A 59 -4.49 -17.26 21.95
C ALA A 59 -5.94 -17.13 21.46
N GLY A 60 -6.83 -17.98 21.99
CA GLY A 60 -8.17 -18.20 21.44
C GLY A 60 -9.08 -16.97 21.45
N ASP A 61 -8.75 -15.99 22.28
CA ASP A 61 -9.48 -14.75 22.50
C ASP A 61 -8.95 -13.55 21.70
N VAL A 62 -7.94 -13.71 20.84
CA VAL A 62 -7.39 -12.60 20.04
C VAL A 62 -8.24 -12.34 18.79
N ASP A 63 -8.66 -11.09 18.56
CA ASP A 63 -9.41 -10.69 17.36
C ASP A 63 -8.47 -10.15 16.26
N ALA A 64 -7.45 -9.38 16.66
CA ALA A 64 -6.47 -8.77 15.77
C ALA A 64 -5.05 -8.86 16.32
N VAL A 65 -4.09 -8.95 15.41
CA VAL A 65 -2.67 -9.03 15.71
C VAL A 65 -1.97 -7.83 15.10
N ILE A 66 -1.25 -7.07 15.92
CA ILE A 66 -0.37 -6.00 15.47
C ILE A 66 1.02 -6.60 15.21
N VAL A 67 1.45 -6.55 13.96
CA VAL A 67 2.74 -7.05 13.48
C VAL A 67 3.69 -5.88 13.32
N ALA A 68 4.70 -5.81 14.19
CA ALA A 68 5.67 -4.71 14.28
C ALA A 68 7.10 -5.24 14.13
N MET A 69 7.39 -5.86 12.99
CA MET A 69 8.70 -6.44 12.69
C MET A 69 9.52 -5.51 11.81
N ASP A 70 10.81 -5.34 12.09
CA ASP A 70 11.73 -4.62 11.20
C ASP A 70 12.19 -5.45 10.00
N ASP A 71 12.22 -6.78 10.16
CA ASP A 71 12.54 -7.70 9.08
C ASP A 71 11.33 -7.95 8.18
N LEU A 72 11.51 -7.79 6.86
CA LEU A 72 10.42 -7.87 5.88
C LEU A 72 9.87 -9.30 5.75
N ASP A 73 10.75 -10.30 5.72
CA ASP A 73 10.36 -11.70 5.52
C ASP A 73 9.63 -12.23 6.76
N GLU A 74 10.14 -11.89 7.95
CA GLU A 74 9.51 -12.24 9.22
C GLU A 74 8.17 -11.53 9.40
N SER A 75 8.07 -10.25 8.98
CA SER A 75 6.81 -9.52 8.96
C SER A 75 5.77 -10.24 8.08
N LEU A 76 6.12 -10.59 6.84
CA LEU A 76 5.23 -11.33 5.94
C LEU A 76 4.87 -12.72 6.47
N ARG A 77 5.82 -13.42 7.08
CA ARG A 77 5.60 -14.73 7.71
C ARG A 77 4.52 -14.64 8.80
N ILE A 78 4.62 -13.65 9.68
CA ILE A 78 3.69 -13.47 10.80
C ILE A 78 2.32 -13.00 10.31
N VAL A 79 2.28 -12.08 9.35
CA VAL A 79 1.01 -11.64 8.74
C VAL A 79 0.28 -12.83 8.10
N ARG A 80 1.00 -13.68 7.37
CA ARG A 80 0.45 -14.91 6.79
C ARG A 80 -0.04 -15.88 7.87
N ALA A 81 0.70 -16.05 8.96
CA ALA A 81 0.30 -16.89 10.08
C ALA A 81 -0.97 -16.35 10.78
N ALA A 82 -1.10 -15.03 10.95
CA ALA A 82 -2.29 -14.39 11.49
C ALA A 82 -3.52 -14.61 10.58
N ALA A 83 -3.35 -14.42 9.27
CA ALA A 83 -4.40 -14.65 8.28
C ALA A 83 -4.86 -16.12 8.25
N GLN A 84 -3.93 -17.08 8.33
CA GLN A 84 -4.24 -18.52 8.39
C GLN A 84 -4.95 -18.93 9.70
N ALA A 85 -4.80 -18.14 10.76
CA ALA A 85 -5.50 -18.31 12.03
C ALA A 85 -6.83 -17.55 12.09
N ASP A 86 -7.33 -17.05 10.95
CA ASP A 86 -8.54 -16.22 10.84
C ASP A 86 -8.53 -15.01 11.80
N ARG A 87 -7.36 -14.35 11.91
CA ARG A 87 -7.20 -13.11 12.69
C ARG A 87 -6.92 -11.93 11.77
N HIS A 88 -7.43 -10.76 12.13
CA HIS A 88 -7.07 -9.52 11.43
C HIS A 88 -5.59 -9.19 11.68
N ALA A 89 -4.89 -8.74 10.64
CA ALA A 89 -3.49 -8.35 10.75
C ALA A 89 -3.35 -6.83 10.58
N ILE A 90 -2.82 -6.17 11.61
CA ILE A 90 -2.48 -4.75 11.60
C ILE A 90 -0.97 -4.64 11.46
N VAL A 91 -0.51 -4.19 10.30
CA VAL A 91 0.91 -4.22 9.96
C VAL A 91 1.52 -2.85 10.19
N ILE A 92 2.56 -2.76 11.01
CA ILE A 92 3.37 -1.56 11.07
C ILE A 92 4.48 -1.71 10.01
N PRO A 93 4.44 -0.94 8.91
CA PRO A 93 5.35 -1.17 7.80
C PRO A 93 6.81 -0.94 8.23
N PRO A 94 7.73 -1.86 7.92
CA PRO A 94 9.14 -1.68 8.26
C PRO A 94 9.72 -0.45 7.56
N ALA A 95 10.70 0.22 8.18
CA ALA A 95 11.26 1.48 7.65
C ALA A 95 11.81 1.36 6.21
N LEU A 96 12.26 0.18 5.80
CA LEU A 96 12.86 -0.10 4.50
C LEU A 96 11.93 -0.84 3.52
N CYS A 97 10.62 -0.85 3.76
CA CYS A 97 9.67 -1.49 2.85
C CYS A 97 9.64 -0.84 1.45
N SER A 98 9.39 -1.66 0.43
CA SER A 98 9.28 -1.31 -0.99
C SER A 98 7.90 -1.68 -1.53
N PRO A 99 7.50 -1.25 -2.73
CA PRO A 99 6.24 -1.68 -3.33
C PRO A 99 6.08 -3.21 -3.45
N ALA A 100 7.18 -3.97 -3.55
CA ALA A 100 7.13 -5.43 -3.52
C ALA A 100 6.55 -5.97 -2.19
N TYR A 101 6.81 -5.29 -1.08
CA TYR A 101 6.25 -5.66 0.21
C TYR A 101 4.73 -5.46 0.28
N SER A 102 4.21 -4.32 -0.24
CA SER A 102 2.76 -4.13 -0.28
C SER A 102 2.07 -5.07 -1.27
N PHE A 103 2.74 -5.44 -2.37
CA PHE A 103 2.26 -6.47 -3.29
C PHE A 103 2.10 -7.83 -2.61
N GLU A 104 3.10 -8.30 -1.86
CA GLU A 104 3.01 -9.56 -1.11
C GLU A 104 1.89 -9.52 -0.05
N LEU A 105 1.72 -8.38 0.64
CA LEU A 105 0.60 -8.20 1.57
C LEU A 105 -0.77 -8.25 0.86
N HIS A 106 -0.87 -7.72 -0.36
CA HIS A 106 -2.08 -7.83 -1.17
C HIS A 106 -2.40 -9.29 -1.53
N LEU A 107 -1.38 -10.10 -1.86
CA LEU A 107 -1.59 -11.53 -2.11
C LEU A 107 -2.13 -12.24 -0.86
N ILE A 108 -1.56 -11.97 0.32
CA ILE A 108 -2.07 -12.55 1.57
C ILE A 108 -3.50 -12.07 1.85
N LEU A 109 -3.81 -10.79 1.59
CA LEU A 109 -5.17 -10.26 1.77
C LEU A 109 -6.17 -10.94 0.84
N ASP A 110 -5.79 -11.17 -0.42
CA ASP A 110 -6.64 -11.81 -1.43
C ASP A 110 -6.92 -13.29 -1.10
N GLU A 111 -5.96 -13.98 -0.48
CA GLU A 111 -6.10 -15.36 0.02
C GLU A 111 -6.85 -15.46 1.37
N SER A 112 -6.95 -14.36 2.12
CA SER A 112 -7.45 -14.31 3.50
C SER A 112 -8.95 -13.96 3.59
N HIS A 113 -9.64 -14.60 4.54
CA HIS A 113 -10.99 -14.21 4.97
C HIS A 113 -10.99 -12.99 5.90
N CYS A 114 -9.89 -12.74 6.61
CA CYS A 114 -9.71 -11.60 7.49
C CYS A 114 -9.04 -10.42 6.78
N GLY A 115 -9.25 -9.24 7.32
CA GLY A 115 -8.65 -8.01 6.84
C GLY A 115 -7.18 -7.86 7.24
N ILE A 116 -6.38 -7.34 6.32
CA ILE A 116 -5.00 -6.90 6.53
C ILE A 116 -4.99 -5.40 6.33
N MET A 117 -4.52 -4.65 7.31
CA MET A 117 -4.44 -3.20 7.22
C MET A 117 -3.08 -2.69 7.68
N PRO A 118 -2.47 -1.74 6.97
CA PRO A 118 -1.24 -1.11 7.42
C PRO A 118 -1.54 0.05 8.37
N LEU A 119 -0.71 0.22 9.40
CA LEU A 119 -0.71 1.40 10.24
C LEU A 119 0.00 2.54 9.48
N LEU A 120 -0.81 3.36 8.80
CA LEU A 120 -0.32 4.49 8.02
C LEU A 120 -0.30 5.78 8.85
N PRO A 121 0.68 6.67 8.63
CA PRO A 121 0.74 7.96 9.30
C PRO A 121 -0.56 8.78 9.21
N ARG A 122 -1.28 8.73 8.08
CA ARG A 122 -2.56 9.43 7.87
C ARG A 122 -3.64 9.04 8.87
N MET A 123 -3.54 7.89 9.54
CA MET A 123 -4.48 7.52 10.61
C MET A 123 -4.52 8.57 11.72
N ALA A 124 -3.43 9.31 11.90
CA ALA A 124 -3.33 10.41 12.85
C ALA A 124 -4.16 11.64 12.47
N ILE A 125 -4.63 11.76 11.23
CA ILE A 125 -5.39 12.93 10.76
C ILE A 125 -6.83 12.81 11.26
N PRO A 126 -7.27 13.66 12.22
CA PRO A 126 -8.60 13.54 12.82
C PRO A 126 -9.73 13.91 11.86
N GLU A 127 -9.42 14.68 10.81
CA GLU A 127 -10.40 15.11 9.81
C GLU A 127 -10.78 13.99 8.83
N ILE A 128 -9.98 12.92 8.72
CA ILE A 128 -10.36 11.75 7.92
C ILE A 128 -11.45 10.99 8.69
N PRO A 129 -12.65 10.77 8.13
CA PRO A 129 -13.68 9.97 8.80
C PRO A 129 -13.16 8.58 9.18
N LEU A 130 -13.64 7.99 10.29
CA LEU A 130 -13.19 6.66 10.74
C LEU A 130 -13.41 5.55 9.69
N SER A 131 -14.42 5.71 8.84
CA SER A 131 -14.80 4.78 7.77
C SER A 131 -14.12 5.06 6.43
N GLU A 132 -13.32 6.12 6.31
CA GLU A 132 -12.65 6.48 5.06
C GLU A 132 -11.12 6.43 5.22
N VAL A 133 -10.43 6.43 4.07
CA VAL A 133 -8.97 6.40 3.99
C VAL A 133 -8.36 7.77 3.67
N ASP A 134 -9.16 8.66 3.06
CA ASP A 134 -8.72 9.94 2.51
C ASP A 134 -9.64 11.10 2.97
N LEU A 135 -9.16 12.33 2.80
CA LEU A 135 -9.89 13.58 3.07
C LEU A 135 -10.90 13.95 1.96
N GLU A 136 -10.84 13.26 0.81
CA GLU A 136 -11.64 13.54 -0.39
C GLU A 136 -11.64 15.03 -0.78
N LEU A 137 -10.44 15.63 -0.85
CA LEU A 137 -10.32 17.03 -1.23
C LEU A 137 -10.77 17.22 -2.68
N ASP A 138 -11.51 18.30 -2.92
CA ASP A 138 -12.01 18.64 -4.25
C ASP A 138 -10.89 19.24 -5.12
N ASP A 139 -10.70 18.67 -6.31
CA ASP A 139 -9.68 19.06 -7.28
C ASP A 139 -9.98 20.40 -7.95
N GLN A 140 -11.23 20.86 -7.94
CA GLN A 140 -11.63 22.15 -8.52
C GLN A 140 -11.34 23.32 -7.59
N THR A 141 -11.45 23.10 -6.28
CA THR A 141 -11.27 24.13 -5.26
C THR A 141 -9.86 24.16 -4.70
N THR A 142 -9.18 23.02 -4.65
CA THR A 142 -7.82 22.91 -4.14
C THR A 142 -6.80 23.38 -5.17
N ARG A 143 -5.91 24.29 -4.79
CA ARG A 143 -4.86 24.83 -5.64
C ARG A 143 -3.50 24.21 -5.38
N GLN A 144 -3.20 23.95 -4.11
CA GLN A 144 -1.92 23.41 -3.70
C GLN A 144 -2.05 22.75 -2.34
N LEU A 145 -1.27 21.69 -2.14
CA LEU A 145 -1.06 21.05 -0.84
C LEU A 145 0.39 21.26 -0.43
N SER A 146 0.63 21.55 0.84
CA SER A 146 1.98 21.57 1.39
C SER A 146 2.05 21.01 2.80
N THR A 147 3.15 20.34 3.12
CA THR A 147 3.46 19.89 4.47
C THR A 147 4.94 20.13 4.75
N GLU A 148 5.25 20.56 5.96
CA GLU A 148 6.63 20.72 6.43
C GLU A 148 6.88 19.75 7.59
N LEU A 149 8.02 19.05 7.54
CA LEU A 149 8.46 18.13 8.58
C LEU A 149 9.85 18.53 9.09
N PHE A 150 10.05 18.38 10.39
CA PHE A 150 11.31 18.70 11.06
C PHE A 150 11.97 17.42 11.56
N LEU A 151 13.25 17.27 11.24
CA LEU A 151 14.09 16.17 11.73
C LEU A 151 14.86 16.60 12.97
N THR A 152 14.69 15.86 14.06
CA THR A 152 15.48 16.03 15.29
C THR A 152 16.86 15.41 15.18
N THR A 153 17.00 14.40 14.34
CA THR A 153 18.20 13.59 14.16
C THR A 153 18.52 13.43 12.68
N HIS A 154 19.81 13.40 12.37
CA HIS A 154 20.29 13.33 10.97
C HIS A 154 20.52 11.89 10.50
N ARG A 155 19.86 10.88 11.11
CA ARG A 155 20.06 9.50 10.67
C ARG A 155 19.30 9.28 9.35
N PRO A 156 19.85 8.48 8.42
CA PRO A 156 19.17 8.17 7.16
C PRO A 156 17.79 7.52 7.36
N GLU A 157 17.62 6.75 8.43
CA GLU A 157 16.35 6.09 8.80
C GLU A 157 15.27 7.12 9.15
N ASP A 158 15.60 8.13 9.96
CA ASP A 158 14.67 9.20 10.34
C ASP A 158 14.22 10.02 9.12
N LEU A 159 15.17 10.31 8.22
CA LEU A 159 14.86 10.99 6.97
C LEU A 159 13.95 10.15 6.06
N ASN A 160 14.16 8.83 6.01
CA ASN A 160 13.30 7.92 5.27
C ASN A 160 11.90 7.84 5.88
N ALA A 161 11.80 7.78 7.21
CA ALA A 161 10.52 7.80 7.93
C ALA A 161 9.77 9.12 7.68
N ALA A 162 10.46 10.26 7.72
CA ALA A 162 9.86 11.56 7.41
C ALA A 162 9.39 11.66 5.95
N VAL A 163 10.15 11.12 4.98
CA VAL A 163 9.68 11.04 3.58
C VAL A 163 8.41 10.20 3.50
N TYR A 164 8.40 9.02 4.10
CA TYR A 164 7.23 8.14 4.11
C TYR A 164 6.00 8.83 4.73
N GLN A 165 6.17 9.42 5.91
CA GLN A 165 5.14 10.18 6.62
C GLN A 165 4.58 11.34 5.81
N GLY A 166 5.45 12.18 5.25
CA GLY A 166 5.03 13.35 4.49
C GLY A 166 4.31 12.99 3.19
N LEU A 167 4.76 11.94 2.49
CA LEU A 167 4.08 11.43 1.29
C LEU A 167 2.71 10.84 1.62
N ASP A 168 2.60 10.14 2.74
CA ASP A 168 1.33 9.59 3.19
C ASP A 168 0.32 10.70 3.54
N TYR A 169 0.77 11.77 4.21
CA TYR A 169 -0.08 12.94 4.47
C TYR A 169 -0.55 13.65 3.20
N LEU A 170 0.33 13.84 2.22
CA LEU A 170 -0.07 14.46 0.95
C LEU A 170 -1.02 13.57 0.15
N SER A 171 -0.80 12.26 0.13
CA SER A 171 -1.67 11.31 -0.57
C SER A 171 -2.98 11.02 0.17
N ALA A 172 -3.08 11.34 1.46
CA ALA A 172 -4.34 11.38 2.21
C ALA A 172 -5.33 12.44 1.69
N SER A 173 -4.92 13.34 0.79
CA SER A 173 -5.85 14.22 0.07
C SER A 173 -6.85 13.48 -0.82
N GLY A 174 -6.55 12.25 -1.23
CA GLY A 174 -7.29 11.50 -2.26
C GLY A 174 -6.75 11.74 -3.67
N PHE A 175 -5.79 12.65 -3.85
CA PHE A 175 -5.19 12.91 -5.15
C PHE A 175 -4.16 11.85 -5.55
N ARG A 176 -4.18 11.46 -6.83
CA ARG A 176 -3.23 10.51 -7.43
C ARG A 176 -2.12 11.27 -8.15
N PHE A 177 -0.97 11.41 -7.50
CA PHE A 177 0.21 12.09 -8.08
C PHE A 177 1.01 11.15 -8.98
N THR A 178 1.06 11.42 -10.28
CA THR A 178 1.77 10.58 -11.24
C THR A 178 3.18 11.09 -11.58
N GLN A 179 3.64 12.15 -10.94
CA GLN A 179 4.97 12.72 -11.14
C GLN A 179 5.59 13.18 -9.83
N VAL A 180 6.87 12.87 -9.66
CA VAL A 180 7.64 13.23 -8.48
C VAL A 180 8.93 13.92 -8.88
N THR A 181 9.21 15.07 -8.28
CA THR A 181 10.51 15.72 -8.35
C THR A 181 11.05 15.89 -6.93
N ALA A 182 12.23 15.35 -6.67
CA ALA A 182 12.89 15.45 -5.39
C ALA A 182 14.26 16.11 -5.56
N LEU A 183 14.52 17.11 -4.73
CA LEU A 183 15.76 17.86 -4.66
C LEU A 183 16.28 17.85 -3.23
N GLU A 184 17.60 17.71 -3.10
CA GLU A 184 18.28 17.72 -1.82
C GLU A 184 19.31 18.83 -1.80
N SER A 185 19.28 19.64 -0.74
CA SER A 185 20.29 20.64 -0.44
C SER A 185 21.12 20.15 0.74
N THR A 186 22.43 20.05 0.55
CA THR A 186 23.39 19.67 1.57
C THR A 186 24.39 20.79 1.80
N ALA A 187 24.83 20.96 3.05
CA ALA A 187 25.92 21.84 3.41
C ALA A 187 27.27 21.29 2.88
N PRO A 188 28.36 22.08 2.92
CA PRO A 188 29.68 21.65 2.46
C PRO A 188 30.24 20.43 3.22
N ASP A 189 29.77 20.20 4.45
CA ASP A 189 30.11 19.05 5.29
C ASP A 189 29.28 17.79 4.98
N GLY A 190 28.35 17.88 4.02
CA GLY A 190 27.45 16.80 3.64
C GLY A 190 26.20 16.67 4.53
N SER A 191 26.03 17.53 5.54
CA SER A 191 24.81 17.54 6.35
C SER A 191 23.61 18.01 5.52
N LEU A 192 22.45 17.41 5.76
CA LEU A 192 21.20 17.79 5.09
C LEU A 192 20.77 19.19 5.55
N LEU A 193 20.61 20.14 4.62
CA LEU A 193 20.00 21.45 4.88
C LEU A 193 18.50 21.42 4.64
N SER A 194 18.06 20.79 3.54
CA SER A 194 16.65 20.57 3.25
C SER A 194 16.47 19.52 2.17
N ARG A 195 15.33 18.83 2.20
CA ARG A 195 14.85 17.99 1.10
C ARG A 195 13.48 18.49 0.67
N LEU A 196 13.38 18.91 -0.59
CA LEU A 196 12.16 19.38 -1.20
C LEU A 196 11.64 18.31 -2.16
N ILE A 197 10.40 17.88 -1.95
CA ILE A 197 9.70 16.92 -2.80
C ILE A 197 8.45 17.60 -3.33
N THR A 198 8.31 17.63 -4.66
CA THR A 198 7.15 18.16 -5.36
C THR A 198 6.43 17.01 -6.06
N LEU A 199 5.13 16.94 -5.84
CA LEU A 199 4.21 15.97 -6.42
C LEU A 199 3.31 16.68 -7.43
N SER A 200 3.10 16.10 -8.60
CA SER A 200 2.19 16.63 -9.63
C SER A 200 1.53 15.49 -10.40
N ALA A 201 0.53 15.81 -11.22
CA ALA A 201 0.07 14.92 -12.28
C ALA A 201 0.81 15.21 -13.59
N ALA A 202 0.93 14.19 -14.44
CA ALA A 202 1.49 14.35 -15.78
C ALA A 202 0.61 15.31 -16.60
N THR A 203 1.24 16.10 -17.47
CA THR A 203 0.53 17.06 -18.34
C THR A 203 -0.43 16.40 -19.33
N THR A 204 -0.31 15.09 -19.52
CA THR A 204 -1.21 14.27 -20.34
C THR A 204 -2.33 13.61 -19.54
N ALA A 205 -2.42 13.84 -18.23
CA ALA A 205 -3.51 13.32 -17.42
C ALA A 205 -4.85 13.93 -17.84
N GLU A 206 -5.92 13.14 -17.82
CA GLU A 206 -7.27 13.57 -18.21
C GLU A 206 -7.82 14.68 -17.30
N ALA A 207 -7.35 14.75 -16.05
CA ALA A 207 -7.69 15.79 -15.08
C ALA A 207 -6.42 16.40 -14.45
N PRO A 208 -6.31 17.75 -14.38
CA PRO A 208 -5.22 18.40 -13.69
C PRO A 208 -5.38 18.20 -12.18
N VAL A 209 -4.36 17.61 -11.55
CA VAL A 209 -4.33 17.42 -10.09
C VAL A 209 -3.59 18.59 -9.43
N PRO A 210 -4.07 19.13 -8.29
CA PRO A 210 -3.35 20.17 -7.55
C PRO A 210 -1.95 19.69 -7.12
N PRO A 211 -0.88 20.48 -7.29
CA PRO A 211 0.45 20.09 -6.87
C PRO A 211 0.57 19.92 -5.35
N GLY A 212 1.34 18.93 -4.93
CA GLY A 212 1.72 18.69 -3.54
C GLY A 212 3.19 19.06 -3.29
N MET A 213 3.50 19.59 -2.11
CA MET A 213 4.87 19.94 -1.72
C MET A 213 5.19 19.42 -0.33
N LEU A 214 6.25 18.63 -0.20
CA LEU A 214 6.79 18.16 1.07
C LEU A 214 8.18 18.79 1.26
N ASN A 215 8.34 19.48 2.37
CA ASN A 215 9.59 20.09 2.77
C ASN A 215 10.10 19.47 4.06
N ILE A 216 11.27 18.83 4.03
CA ILE A 216 11.89 18.23 5.21
C ILE A 216 13.13 19.04 5.55
N LYS A 217 13.20 19.55 6.77
CA LYS A 217 14.32 20.36 7.26
C LYS A 217 14.85 19.79 8.58
N PRO A 218 16.16 19.86 8.86
CA PRO A 218 16.63 19.68 10.22
C PRO A 218 16.10 20.82 11.10
N GLY A 219 15.68 20.52 12.32
CA GLY A 219 15.18 21.54 13.23
C GLY A 219 14.94 21.00 14.63
N SER A 220 15.16 21.86 15.63
CA SER A 220 14.89 21.58 17.04
C SER A 220 13.53 22.10 17.50
N HIS A 221 12.71 22.65 16.60
CA HIS A 221 11.39 23.17 16.93
C HIS A 221 10.40 22.01 17.13
N ILE A 222 10.38 21.48 18.35
CA ILE A 222 9.43 20.46 18.82
C ILE A 222 8.00 21.04 18.92
N ASP A 223 7.84 22.37 18.97
CA ASP A 223 6.57 23.02 19.30
C ASP A 223 5.64 23.32 18.10
N GLN A 224 6.07 23.06 16.85
CA GLN A 224 5.16 23.23 15.71
C GLN A 224 4.45 21.91 15.41
N PRO A 225 3.12 21.82 15.62
CA PRO A 225 2.38 20.62 15.25
C PRO A 225 2.50 20.43 13.75
N THR A 226 2.77 19.19 13.34
CA THR A 226 2.74 18.82 11.93
C THR A 226 1.35 19.10 11.38
N SER A 227 1.27 19.73 10.21
CA SER A 227 0.00 20.06 9.59
C SER A 227 0.08 19.98 8.08
N VAL A 228 -1.04 19.60 7.47
CA VAL A 228 -1.23 19.68 6.02
C VAL A 228 -1.88 21.02 5.72
N GLN A 229 -1.19 21.85 4.95
CA GLN A 229 -1.70 23.12 4.48
C GLN A 229 -2.36 22.92 3.12
N VAL A 230 -3.63 23.34 3.04
CA VAL A 230 -4.45 23.26 1.82
C VAL A 230 -4.75 24.68 1.38
N GLN A 231 -4.23 25.06 0.22
CA GLN A 231 -4.53 26.35 -0.39
C GLN A 231 -5.74 26.21 -1.33
N GLN A 232 -6.77 27.03 -1.14
CA GLN A 232 -7.99 27.02 -1.96
C GLN A 232 -8.09 28.23 -2.89
N ASN A 233 -9.01 28.19 -3.86
CA ASN A 233 -9.25 29.24 -4.87
C ASN A 233 -9.37 30.66 -4.30
N ASP A 234 -10.00 30.83 -3.14
CA ASP A 234 -10.29 32.14 -2.54
C ASP A 234 -9.13 32.72 -1.72
N GLN A 235 -7.90 32.24 -1.95
CA GLN A 235 -6.71 32.53 -1.11
C GLN A 235 -6.86 32.12 0.36
N MET A 236 -7.93 31.38 0.70
CA MET A 236 -8.10 30.83 2.04
C MET A 236 -7.15 29.64 2.21
N GLN A 237 -6.27 29.74 3.20
CA GLN A 237 -5.38 28.65 3.61
C GLN A 237 -6.05 27.89 4.75
N ARG A 238 -6.42 26.64 4.49
CA ARG A 238 -6.89 25.71 5.52
C ARG A 238 -5.69 24.94 6.06
N MET A 239 -5.58 24.86 7.38
CA MET A 239 -4.54 24.09 8.06
C MET A 239 -5.20 22.89 8.74
N ILE A 240 -4.79 21.70 8.36
CA ILE A 240 -5.27 20.43 8.91
C ILE A 240 -4.21 19.95 9.91
N PRO A 241 -4.43 20.08 11.23
CA PRO A 241 -3.46 19.67 12.22
C PRO A 241 -3.36 18.15 12.32
N VAL A 242 -2.14 17.65 12.48
CA VAL A 242 -1.86 16.24 12.76
C VAL A 242 -1.31 16.13 14.19
N PRO A 243 -2.12 15.66 15.16
CA PRO A 243 -1.71 15.57 16.56
C PRO A 243 -0.56 14.57 16.75
N ALA A 244 0.29 14.84 17.73
CA ALA A 244 1.33 13.93 18.22
C ALA A 244 1.31 13.95 19.77
N PRO A 245 1.02 12.83 20.46
CA PRO A 245 0.66 11.52 19.91
C PRO A 245 -0.76 11.51 19.32
N ALA A 246 -0.98 10.70 18.30
CA ALA A 246 -2.29 10.52 17.68
C ALA A 246 -3.03 9.34 18.32
N SER A 247 -4.34 9.50 18.52
CA SER A 247 -5.22 8.37 18.86
C SER A 247 -5.60 7.67 17.57
N VAL A 248 -5.24 6.39 17.44
CA VAL A 248 -5.51 5.59 16.25
C VAL A 248 -6.41 4.39 16.55
N LEU A 249 -6.57 4.00 17.82
CA LEU A 249 -7.22 2.75 18.23
C LEU A 249 -8.65 2.62 17.69
N ASP A 250 -9.48 3.66 17.84
CA ASP A 250 -10.87 3.65 17.35
C ASP A 250 -10.93 3.37 15.84
N ARG A 251 -9.98 3.94 15.10
CA ARG A 251 -9.86 3.72 13.65
C ARG A 251 -9.40 2.29 13.35
N LEU A 252 -8.44 1.73 14.09
CA LEU A 252 -8.02 0.33 13.91
C LEU A 252 -9.22 -0.62 14.05
N VAL A 253 -10.05 -0.38 15.05
CA VAL A 253 -11.24 -1.19 15.35
C VAL A 253 -12.27 -1.08 14.24
N VAL A 254 -12.61 0.14 13.80
CA VAL A 254 -13.58 0.36 12.72
C VAL A 254 -13.10 -0.25 11.40
N VAL A 255 -11.82 -0.06 11.04
CA VAL A 255 -11.27 -0.61 9.80
C VAL A 255 -11.26 -2.14 9.83
N CYS A 256 -10.89 -2.75 10.96
CA CYS A 256 -10.91 -4.22 11.10
C CYS A 256 -12.32 -4.82 10.97
N GLN A 257 -13.39 -4.06 11.16
CA GLN A 257 -14.76 -4.58 10.97
C GLN A 257 -15.11 -4.83 9.49
N SER A 258 -14.36 -4.28 8.54
CA SER A 258 -14.64 -4.41 7.11
C SER A 258 -13.38 -4.75 6.30
N ARG A 259 -13.37 -5.94 5.69
CA ARG A 259 -12.32 -6.35 4.76
C ARG A 259 -12.17 -5.39 3.58
N GLU A 260 -13.27 -4.78 3.13
CA GLU A 260 -13.23 -3.78 2.06
C GLU A 260 -12.45 -2.54 2.49
N LEU A 261 -12.68 -2.05 3.72
CA LEU A 261 -11.92 -0.93 4.27
C LEU A 261 -10.45 -1.30 4.42
N CYS A 262 -10.13 -2.48 4.95
CA CYS A 262 -8.75 -2.98 4.99
C CYS A 262 -8.08 -2.93 3.60
N GLY A 263 -8.80 -3.34 2.56
CA GLY A 263 -8.35 -3.25 1.17
C GLY A 263 -8.04 -1.82 0.71
N LYS A 264 -8.89 -0.84 1.04
CA LYS A 264 -8.64 0.58 0.74
C LYS A 264 -7.38 1.10 1.44
N TRP A 265 -7.17 0.74 2.70
CA TRP A 265 -5.96 1.11 3.46
C TRP A 265 -4.69 0.45 2.91
N MET A 266 -4.80 -0.80 2.42
CA MET A 266 -3.70 -1.46 1.71
C MET A 266 -3.36 -0.77 0.38
N GLU A 267 -4.36 -0.32 -0.37
CA GLU A 267 -4.14 0.48 -1.58
C GLU A 267 -3.42 1.80 -1.26
N ALA A 268 -3.80 2.48 -0.18
CA ALA A 268 -3.12 3.68 0.29
C ALA A 268 -1.64 3.44 0.64
N LEU A 269 -1.31 2.31 1.28
CA LEU A 269 0.08 1.91 1.49
C LEU A 269 0.83 1.76 0.17
N SER A 270 0.27 1.02 -0.78
CA SER A 270 0.88 0.81 -2.09
C SER A 270 1.17 2.12 -2.80
N VAL A 271 0.22 3.07 -2.79
CA VAL A 271 0.40 4.42 -3.35
C VAL A 271 1.56 5.16 -2.69
N THR A 272 1.60 5.17 -1.35
CA THR A 272 2.69 5.83 -0.60
C THR A 272 4.05 5.21 -0.91
N LEU A 273 4.15 3.87 -1.03
CA LEU A 273 5.42 3.19 -1.35
C LEU A 273 5.87 3.44 -2.79
N GLU A 274 4.96 3.49 -3.75
CA GLU A 274 5.29 3.85 -5.14
C GLU A 274 5.82 5.29 -5.25
N LEU A 275 5.18 6.24 -4.56
CA LEU A 275 5.66 7.61 -4.47
C LEU A 275 7.05 7.67 -3.83
N ARG A 276 7.27 6.90 -2.75
CA ARG A 276 8.57 6.83 -2.07
C ARG A 276 9.66 6.28 -2.99
N GLU A 277 9.38 5.21 -3.74
CA GLU A 277 10.34 4.68 -4.71
C GLU A 277 10.67 5.70 -5.80
N ALA A 278 9.66 6.44 -6.28
CA ALA A 278 9.85 7.51 -7.24
C ALA A 278 10.69 8.68 -6.68
N VAL A 279 10.53 9.04 -5.40
CA VAL A 279 11.41 10.01 -4.72
C VAL A 279 12.86 9.54 -4.76
N LEU A 280 13.14 8.28 -4.40
CA LEU A 280 14.50 7.71 -4.43
C LEU A 280 15.09 7.71 -5.85
N LYS A 281 14.28 7.34 -6.87
CA LYS A 281 14.66 7.41 -8.28
C LYS A 281 14.96 8.85 -8.71
N SER A 282 14.14 9.81 -8.28
CA SER A 282 14.32 11.24 -8.61
C SER A 282 15.59 11.80 -7.99
N LEU A 283 15.86 11.52 -6.71
CA LEU A 283 17.10 11.96 -6.05
C LEU A 283 18.34 11.42 -6.75
N ARG A 284 18.32 10.15 -7.15
CA ARG A 284 19.43 9.50 -7.87
C ARG A 284 19.63 10.09 -9.27
N ARG A 285 18.54 10.34 -10.01
CA ARG A 285 18.58 10.80 -11.41
C ARG A 285 18.59 12.33 -11.57
N ARG A 286 18.31 13.07 -10.50
CA ARG A 286 18.20 14.55 -10.46
C ARG A 286 17.22 15.11 -11.50
N ARG A 287 16.08 14.44 -11.69
CA ARG A 287 15.02 14.85 -12.63
C ARG A 287 13.67 14.34 -12.15
N THR A 288 12.61 14.92 -12.67
CA THR A 288 11.24 14.43 -12.50
C THR A 288 11.11 12.97 -12.97
N VAL A 289 10.41 12.17 -12.17
CA VAL A 289 10.14 10.76 -12.42
C VAL A 289 8.64 10.55 -12.48
N ASP A 290 8.17 9.89 -13.53
CA ASP A 290 6.78 9.46 -13.63
C ASP A 290 6.54 8.25 -12.71
N VAL A 291 5.40 8.28 -12.02
CA VAL A 291 4.92 7.24 -11.12
C VAL A 291 3.79 6.52 -11.82
N HIS A 292 3.92 5.20 -11.90
CA HIS A 292 2.91 4.34 -12.49
C HIS A 292 2.32 3.53 -11.34
N PHE A 293 1.05 3.76 -11.04
CA PHE A 293 0.35 2.96 -10.05
C PHE A 293 -0.12 1.68 -10.74
N ASP A 294 0.67 0.63 -10.61
CA ASP A 294 0.19 -0.70 -10.97
C ASP A 294 -0.85 -1.11 -9.94
N SER A 295 -2.07 -1.40 -10.39
CA SER A 295 -3.10 -1.97 -9.52
C SER A 295 -2.59 -3.34 -9.05
N GLY A 296 -1.94 -3.39 -7.89
CA GLY A 296 -1.29 -4.57 -7.32
C GLY A 296 -2.24 -5.72 -6.98
N SER A 297 -3.53 -5.62 -7.32
CA SER A 297 -4.47 -6.73 -7.23
C SER A 297 -4.23 -7.71 -8.38
N GLU A 298 -4.37 -9.01 -8.11
CA GLU A 298 -4.31 -10.07 -9.14
C GLU A 298 -5.20 -9.74 -10.35
N LYS A 299 -6.32 -9.05 -10.15
CA LYS A 299 -7.26 -8.63 -11.20
C LYS A 299 -6.60 -7.79 -12.30
N GLY A 300 -5.62 -6.95 -11.95
CA GLY A 300 -4.87 -6.13 -12.91
C GLY A 300 -3.94 -6.97 -13.78
N VAL A 301 -3.23 -7.91 -13.16
CA VAL A 301 -2.34 -8.87 -13.83
C VAL A 301 -3.13 -9.85 -14.69
N PHE A 302 -4.25 -10.37 -14.19
CA PHE A 302 -5.16 -11.21 -14.99
C PHE A 302 -5.70 -10.47 -16.21
N LYS A 303 -6.05 -9.19 -16.09
CA LYS A 303 -6.53 -8.39 -17.23
C LYS A 303 -5.46 -8.19 -18.29
N SER A 304 -4.21 -7.91 -17.89
CA SER A 304 -3.10 -7.76 -18.84
C SER A 304 -2.75 -9.09 -19.51
N GLN A 305 -2.73 -10.19 -18.76
CA GLN A 305 -2.49 -11.54 -19.30
C GLN A 305 -3.60 -12.00 -20.24
N MET A 306 -4.88 -11.75 -19.94
CA MET A 306 -5.99 -12.05 -20.85
C MET A 306 -5.89 -11.25 -22.16
N THR A 307 -5.43 -10.00 -22.08
CA THR A 307 -5.23 -9.15 -23.28
C THR A 307 -4.06 -9.69 -24.12
N ALA A 308 -2.96 -10.07 -23.48
CA ALA A 308 -1.81 -10.67 -24.15
C ALA A 308 -2.16 -12.02 -24.81
N MET A 309 -2.90 -12.90 -24.12
CA MET A 309 -3.43 -14.14 -24.71
C MET A 309 -4.35 -13.86 -25.90
N GLY A 310 -5.26 -12.89 -25.78
CA GLY A 310 -6.13 -12.50 -26.89
C GLY A 310 -5.36 -12.04 -28.13
N CYS A 311 -4.38 -11.15 -27.95
CA CYS A 311 -3.47 -10.73 -29.03
C CYS A 311 -2.67 -11.92 -29.61
N GLY A 312 -2.19 -12.82 -28.76
CA GLY A 312 -1.48 -14.03 -29.19
C GLY A 312 -2.36 -14.96 -30.04
N VAL A 313 -3.61 -15.17 -29.64
CA VAL A 313 -4.60 -15.96 -30.40
C VAL A 313 -4.87 -15.31 -31.77
N LEU A 314 -5.01 -13.99 -31.84
CA LEU A 314 -5.22 -13.28 -33.11
C LEU A 314 -4.02 -13.41 -34.05
N ILE A 315 -2.79 -13.25 -33.52
CA ILE A 315 -1.56 -13.44 -34.30
C ILE A 315 -1.45 -14.88 -34.78
N PHE A 316 -1.74 -15.86 -33.93
CA PHE A 316 -1.78 -17.28 -34.30
C PHE A 316 -2.82 -17.55 -35.39
N MET A 317 -4.00 -16.93 -35.32
CA MET A 317 -5.03 -17.08 -36.35
C MET A 317 -4.55 -16.53 -37.70
N MET A 318 -3.95 -15.34 -37.71
CA MET A 318 -3.47 -14.71 -38.93
C MET A 318 -2.29 -15.49 -39.56
N LEU A 319 -1.26 -15.80 -38.77
CA LEU A 319 -0.09 -16.54 -39.26
C LEU A 319 -0.42 -18.00 -39.59
N GLY A 320 -1.29 -18.62 -38.79
CA GLY A 320 -1.78 -19.98 -39.01
C GLY A 320 -2.56 -20.11 -40.31
N MET A 321 -3.38 -19.12 -40.68
CA MET A 321 -4.04 -19.08 -41.99
C MET A 321 -3.03 -19.05 -43.14
N VAL A 322 -2.03 -18.16 -43.05
CA VAL A 322 -0.99 -18.04 -44.08
C VAL A 322 -0.20 -19.34 -44.21
N ALA A 323 0.22 -19.93 -43.09
CA ALA A 323 0.92 -21.22 -43.08
C ALA A 323 0.05 -22.35 -43.65
N TYR A 324 -1.23 -22.40 -43.30
CA TYR A 324 -2.19 -23.36 -43.84
C TYR A 324 -2.30 -23.25 -45.37
N LEU A 325 -2.43 -22.04 -45.90
CA LEU A 325 -2.51 -21.80 -47.34
C LEU A 325 -1.22 -22.22 -48.07
N ILE A 326 -0.05 -21.92 -47.49
CA ILE A 326 1.25 -22.33 -48.04
C ILE A 326 1.35 -23.86 -48.09
N VAL A 327 1.03 -24.55 -46.99
CA VAL A 327 1.08 -26.02 -46.91
C VAL A 327 0.09 -26.66 -47.89
N ALA A 328 -1.13 -26.14 -47.95
CA ALA A 328 -2.16 -26.64 -48.86
C ALA A 328 -1.78 -26.46 -50.34
N GLN A 329 -1.00 -25.43 -50.67
CA GLN A 329 -0.52 -25.18 -52.04
C GLN A 329 0.71 -26.01 -52.41
N LEU A 330 1.63 -26.24 -51.47
CA LEU A 330 2.90 -26.91 -51.74
C LEU A 330 2.85 -28.43 -51.61
N VAL A 331 1.93 -28.98 -50.82
CA VAL A 331 1.88 -30.40 -50.50
C VAL A 331 0.52 -30.99 -50.88
N PRO A 332 0.45 -32.01 -51.76
CA PRO A 332 -0.78 -32.71 -52.07
C PRO A 332 -1.17 -33.60 -50.89
N LEU A 333 -1.86 -33.02 -49.92
CA LEU A 333 -2.36 -33.72 -48.74
C LEU A 333 -3.76 -34.31 -48.99
N PRO A 334 -4.08 -35.48 -48.40
CA PRO A 334 -5.45 -36.00 -48.39
C PRO A 334 -6.42 -35.03 -47.71
N ASP A 335 -7.67 -34.98 -48.17
CA ASP A 335 -8.71 -34.08 -47.64
C ASP A 335 -8.92 -34.21 -46.12
N THR A 336 -8.78 -35.42 -45.59
CA THR A 336 -8.89 -35.70 -44.14
C THR A 336 -7.84 -34.94 -43.34
N VAL A 337 -6.61 -34.83 -43.85
CA VAL A 337 -5.51 -34.12 -43.18
C VAL A 337 -5.76 -32.62 -43.20
N LEU A 338 -6.27 -32.08 -44.31
CA LEU A 338 -6.63 -30.65 -44.42
C LEU A 338 -7.76 -30.27 -43.45
N HIS A 339 -8.74 -31.15 -43.26
CA HIS A 339 -9.79 -30.95 -42.26
C HIS A 339 -9.25 -30.93 -40.83
N ILE A 340 -8.37 -31.87 -40.47
CA ILE A 340 -7.74 -31.90 -39.14
C ILE A 340 -6.93 -30.63 -38.91
N LEU A 341 -6.15 -30.19 -39.91
CA LEU A 341 -5.32 -28.99 -39.81
C LEU A 341 -6.16 -27.72 -39.61
N ARG A 342 -7.32 -27.64 -40.28
CA ARG A 342 -8.28 -26.54 -40.10
C ARG A 342 -8.88 -26.54 -38.69
N ILE A 343 -9.27 -27.71 -38.17
CA ILE A 343 -9.80 -27.83 -36.80
C ILE A 343 -8.73 -27.42 -35.79
N LEU A 344 -7.50 -27.93 -35.94
CA LEU A 344 -6.39 -27.62 -35.05
C LEU A 344 -6.06 -26.12 -35.03
N TRP A 345 -6.15 -25.46 -36.18
CA TRP A 345 -5.92 -24.02 -36.30
C TRP A 345 -7.06 -23.19 -35.67
N ILE A 346 -8.31 -23.58 -35.82
CA ILE A 346 -9.47 -22.84 -35.28
C ILE A 346 -9.70 -23.15 -33.78
N ALA A 347 -9.30 -24.32 -33.30
CA ALA A 347 -9.59 -24.79 -31.95
C ALA A 347 -9.14 -23.82 -30.82
N PRO A 348 -7.94 -23.20 -30.85
CA PRO A 348 -7.54 -22.23 -29.84
C PRO A 348 -8.47 -21.02 -29.74
N LEU A 349 -8.98 -20.53 -30.87
CA LEU A 349 -9.94 -19.42 -30.90
C LEU A 349 -11.26 -19.82 -30.24
N VAL A 350 -11.78 -21.01 -30.56
CA VAL A 350 -13.03 -21.51 -29.98
C VAL A 350 -12.88 -21.73 -28.48
N LEU A 351 -11.77 -22.31 -28.03
CA LEU A 351 -11.46 -22.50 -26.61
C LEU A 351 -11.36 -21.15 -25.88
N PHE A 352 -10.69 -20.18 -26.48
CA PHE A 352 -10.55 -18.83 -25.92
C PHE A 352 -11.91 -18.13 -25.78
N LEU A 353 -12.77 -18.19 -26.81
CA LEU A 353 -14.12 -17.63 -26.76
C LEU A 353 -15.02 -18.34 -25.73
N LEU A 354 -14.90 -19.65 -25.59
CA LEU A 354 -15.61 -20.42 -24.55
C LEU A 354 -15.17 -19.99 -23.15
N ALA A 355 -13.86 -19.85 -22.92
CA ALA A 355 -13.34 -19.37 -21.64
C ALA A 355 -13.83 -17.94 -21.33
N GLN A 356 -13.85 -17.06 -22.33
CA GLN A 356 -14.42 -15.71 -22.20
C GLN A 356 -15.91 -15.70 -21.89
N ALA A 357 -16.69 -16.62 -22.48
CA ALA A 357 -18.11 -16.75 -22.21
C ALA A 357 -18.41 -17.35 -20.81
N LEU A 358 -17.51 -18.17 -20.27
CA LEU A 358 -17.64 -18.78 -18.95
C LEU A 358 -17.27 -17.81 -17.80
N LEU A 359 -16.39 -16.84 -18.04
CA LEU A 359 -15.99 -15.83 -17.06
C LEU A 359 -17.16 -15.08 -16.39
N PRO A 360 -18.15 -14.52 -17.13
CA PRO A 360 -19.29 -13.86 -16.50
C PRO A 360 -20.19 -14.85 -15.73
N LEU A 361 -20.28 -16.10 -16.18
CA LEU A 361 -21.09 -17.13 -15.52
C LEU A 361 -20.50 -17.55 -14.15
N ALA A 362 -19.18 -17.56 -14.04
CA ALA A 362 -18.49 -17.79 -12.77
C ALA A 362 -18.58 -16.57 -11.82
N ARG A 363 -18.63 -15.35 -12.39
CA ARG A 363 -18.66 -14.09 -11.65
C ARG A 363 -19.96 -13.87 -10.87
N ASP A 364 -21.09 -14.35 -11.38
CA ASP A 364 -22.41 -14.25 -10.71
C ASP A 364 -22.60 -15.19 -9.50
N ARG A 365 -21.72 -16.19 -9.32
CA ARG A 365 -21.77 -17.06 -8.13
C ARG A 365 -21.09 -16.44 -6.93
N ALA A 366 -20.00 -15.69 -7.13
CA ALA A 366 -19.24 -15.06 -6.06
C ALA A 366 -19.90 -13.81 -5.46
N SER A 367 -20.97 -13.28 -6.07
CA SER A 367 -21.75 -12.13 -5.56
C SER A 367 -23.04 -12.54 -4.84
N ARG A 368 -23.32 -13.85 -4.74
CA ARG A 368 -24.54 -14.42 -4.14
C ARG A 368 -24.29 -15.20 -2.85
N GLU A 369 -23.04 -15.34 -2.44
CA GLU A 369 -22.60 -15.83 -1.13
C GLU A 369 -21.94 -14.67 -0.39
#